data_AF-A0A963N0I9-F1
#
_entry.id   AF-A0A963N0I9-F1
#
_cell.length_a   1.000
_cell.length_b   1.000
_cell.length_c   1.000
_cell.angle_alpha   90.00
_cell.angle_beta   90.00
_cell.angle_gamma   90.00
#
_symmetry.space_group_name_H-M   'P 1'
#
loop_
_entity.id
_entity.type
_entity.pdbx_description
1 polymer ?
#
loop_
_entity_poly.entity_id
_entity_poly.type
_entity_poly.pdbx_seq_one_letter_code
_entity_poly.pdbx_strand_id
1 'polypeptide(L)'
;MSDTDSQTALHRAETGALEIAYVREVMARPMPAPASEVGVVGWMRKNLFNGWFNTLLTLFALWLLYLILPGILNFNFFNAVWSGDNR
;
A
#
# COMPACT_ATOMS: atom_id res chain seq x y z
N MET A 1 -50.06 -17.27 -34.94
CA MET A 1 -49.78 -16.48 -33.74
C MET A 1 -48.95 -17.30 -32.74
N SER A 2 -47.89 -17.99 -33.19
CA SER A 2 -47.16 -19.01 -32.41
C SER A 2 -45.63 -18.91 -32.57
N ASP A 3 -45.14 -17.85 -33.21
CA ASP A 3 -43.73 -17.71 -33.61
C ASP A 3 -42.95 -16.73 -32.72
N THR A 4 -43.66 -15.82 -32.05
CA THR A 4 -43.10 -14.79 -31.16
C THR A 4 -42.62 -15.36 -29.81
N ASP A 5 -43.28 -16.40 -29.30
CA ASP A 5 -42.91 -17.01 -28.01
C ASP A 5 -41.63 -17.83 -28.14
N SER A 6 -41.47 -18.52 -29.28
CA SER A 6 -40.26 -19.25 -29.64
C SER A 6 -39.06 -18.31 -29.75
N GLN A 7 -39.18 -17.18 -30.44
CA GLN A 7 -38.06 -16.24 -30.57
C GLN A 7 -37.65 -15.58 -29.24
N THR A 8 -38.62 -15.33 -28.35
CA THR A 8 -38.37 -14.73 -27.03
C THR A 8 -37.69 -15.71 -26.08
N ALA A 9 -38.02 -17.00 -26.17
CA ALA A 9 -37.37 -18.05 -25.38
C ALA A 9 -35.90 -18.26 -25.79
N LEU A 10 -35.62 -18.15 -27.09
CA LEU A 10 -34.30 -18.39 -27.68
C LEU A 10 -33.32 -17.26 -27.29
N HIS A 11 -33.77 -16.00 -27.36
CA HIS A 11 -32.96 -14.84 -26.96
C HIS A 11 -32.59 -14.87 -25.46
N ARG A 12 -33.46 -15.41 -24.59
CA ARG A 12 -33.19 -15.56 -23.15
C ARG A 12 -32.15 -16.64 -22.86
N ALA A 13 -32.17 -17.74 -23.61
CA ALA A 13 -31.21 -18.84 -23.46
C ALA A 13 -29.80 -18.43 -23.91
N GLU A 14 -29.69 -17.70 -25.02
CA GLU A 14 -28.41 -17.22 -25.55
C GLU A 14 -27.76 -16.17 -24.63
N THR A 15 -28.55 -15.21 -24.14
CA THR A 15 -28.05 -14.16 -23.23
C THR A 15 -27.69 -14.73 -21.86
N GLY A 16 -28.49 -15.69 -21.37
CA GLY A 16 -28.19 -16.40 -20.12
C GLY A 16 -26.88 -17.16 -20.19
N ALA A 17 -26.59 -17.86 -21.30
CA ALA A 17 -25.38 -18.67 -21.44
C ALA A 17 -24.06 -17.85 -21.45
N LEU A 18 -24.09 -16.59 -21.92
CA LEU A 18 -22.91 -15.72 -21.98
C LEU A 18 -22.55 -15.11 -20.61
N GLU A 19 -23.55 -14.86 -19.74
CA GLU A 19 -23.37 -14.31 -18.40
C GLU A 19 -22.72 -15.31 -17.42
N ILE A 20 -23.09 -16.59 -17.49
CA ILE A 20 -22.66 -17.64 -16.54
C ILE A 20 -21.32 -18.30 -16.90
N ALA A 21 -20.72 -18.00 -18.05
CA ALA A 21 -19.59 -18.75 -18.58
C ALA A 21 -18.33 -17.91 -18.85
N TYR A 22 -18.11 -16.81 -18.13
CA TYR A 22 -16.79 -16.19 -18.12
C TYR A 22 -15.83 -17.00 -17.22
N VAL A 23 -15.29 -18.08 -17.78
CA VAL A 23 -14.21 -18.87 -17.18
C VAL A 23 -12.90 -18.41 -17.81
N ARG A 24 -11.94 -17.95 -17.00
CA ARG A 24 -10.60 -17.60 -17.53
C ARG A 24 -9.85 -18.89 -17.87
N GLU A 25 -9.68 -19.16 -19.17
CA GLU A 25 -8.98 -20.33 -19.71
C GLU A 25 -7.47 -20.35 -19.43
N VAL A 26 -6.86 -19.19 -19.19
CA VAL A 26 -5.42 -19.05 -19.02
C VAL A 26 -5.12 -18.25 -17.76
N MET A 27 -4.29 -18.83 -16.88
CA MET A 27 -3.74 -18.10 -15.73
C MET A 27 -3.00 -16.86 -16.24
N ALA A 28 -3.34 -15.68 -15.69
CA ALA A 28 -2.63 -14.45 -16.00
C ALA A 28 -1.13 -14.65 -15.73
N ARG A 29 -0.28 -14.23 -16.68
CA ARG A 29 1.18 -14.35 -16.53
C ARG A 29 1.63 -13.66 -15.23
N PRO A 30 2.52 -14.27 -14.44
CA PRO A 30 3.07 -13.63 -13.25
C PRO A 30 3.74 -12.31 -13.67
N MET A 31 3.16 -11.20 -13.23
CA MET A 31 3.76 -9.88 -13.39
C MET A 31 4.58 -9.64 -12.12
N PRO A 32 5.82 -9.13 -12.20
CA PRO A 32 6.49 -8.65 -11.01
C PRO A 32 5.61 -7.58 -10.34
N ALA A 33 5.51 -7.62 -9.02
CA ALA A 33 4.81 -6.58 -8.29
C ALA A 33 5.35 -5.21 -8.72
N PRO A 34 4.49 -4.21 -8.93
CA PRO A 34 4.91 -2.87 -9.32
C PRO A 34 6.08 -2.43 -8.44
N ALA A 35 7.13 -1.85 -9.02
CA ALA A 35 8.31 -1.45 -8.24
C ALA A 35 7.97 -0.51 -7.07
N SER A 36 6.82 0.17 -7.12
CA SER A 36 6.25 0.98 -6.03
C SER A 36 5.72 0.18 -4.84
N GLU A 37 5.51 -1.12 -4.96
CA GLU A 37 5.02 -2.03 -3.91
C GLU A 37 6.13 -2.91 -3.33
N VAL A 38 7.30 -2.96 -3.96
CA VAL A 38 8.41 -3.81 -3.54
C VAL A 38 9.44 -2.99 -2.77
N GLY A 39 9.69 -3.37 -1.51
CA GLY A 39 10.77 -2.84 -0.68
C GLY A 39 10.36 -1.77 0.35
N VAL A 40 11.34 -1.36 1.16
CA VAL A 40 11.13 -0.45 2.31
C VAL A 40 10.58 0.91 1.87
N VAL A 41 11.10 1.45 0.76
CA VAL A 41 10.67 2.77 0.24
C VAL A 41 9.21 2.74 -0.24
N GLY A 42 8.81 1.68 -0.95
CA GLY A 42 7.42 1.48 -1.39
C GLY A 42 6.44 1.34 -0.21
N TRP A 43 6.85 0.58 0.81
CA TRP A 43 6.10 0.45 2.05
C TRP A 43 5.96 1.79 2.79
N MET A 44 7.04 2.55 2.92
CA MET A 44 7.01 3.86 3.59
C MET A 44 6.07 4.83 2.87
N ARG A 45 6.10 4.89 1.54
CA ARG A 45 5.18 5.74 0.78
C ARG A 45 3.72 5.33 0.97
N LYS A 46 3.44 4.03 0.97
CA LYS A 46 2.08 3.48 1.15
C LYS A 46 1.54 3.67 2.57
N ASN A 47 2.38 3.70 3.59
CA ASN A 47 1.92 3.74 4.99
C ASN A 47 2.09 5.14 5.64
N LEU A 48 3.22 5.83 5.42
CA LEU A 48 3.48 7.14 6.02
C LEU A 48 2.93 8.31 5.18
N PHE A 49 2.81 8.15 3.87
CA PHE A 49 2.41 9.22 2.95
C PHE A 49 1.14 8.88 2.16
N ASN A 50 0.26 8.06 2.75
CA ASN A 50 -0.99 7.63 2.11
C ASN A 50 -2.06 8.75 1.99
N GLY A 51 -1.78 9.95 2.47
CA GLY A 51 -2.73 11.06 2.48
C GLY A 51 -2.21 12.27 3.23
N TRP A 52 -2.91 13.39 3.09
CA TRP A 52 -2.49 14.69 3.63
C TRP A 52 -2.29 14.68 5.17
N PHE A 53 -3.15 13.98 5.91
CA PHE A 53 -3.04 13.86 7.37
C PHE A 53 -1.77 13.09 7.79
N ASN A 54 -1.51 11.94 7.16
CA ASN A 54 -0.32 11.14 7.47
C ASN A 54 0.96 11.88 7.07
N THR A 55 0.93 12.64 5.96
CA THR A 55 2.04 13.51 5.57
C THR A 55 2.31 14.58 6.62
N LEU A 56 1.28 15.29 7.10
CA LEU A 56 1.44 16.29 8.18
C LEU A 56 1.97 15.66 9.46
N LEU A 57 1.43 14.50 9.87
CA LEU A 57 1.91 13.78 11.05
C LEU A 57 3.38 13.37 10.91
N THR A 58 3.79 12.91 9.73
CA THR A 58 5.18 12.52 9.46
C THR A 58 6.12 13.72 9.51
N LEU A 59 5.73 14.85 8.92
CA LEU A 59 6.50 16.10 9.00
C LEU A 59 6.60 16.60 10.44
N PHE A 60 5.50 16.53 11.20
CA PHE A 60 5.48 16.88 12.61
C PHE A 60 6.40 15.98 13.44
N ALA A 61 6.38 14.67 13.20
CA ALA A 61 7.28 13.73 13.86
C ALA A 61 8.76 14.04 13.56
N LEU A 62 9.09 14.35 12.30
CA LEU A 62 10.46 14.76 11.92
C LEU A 62 10.87 16.08 12.60
N TRP A 63 9.94 17.02 12.72
CA TRP A 63 10.18 18.28 13.43
C TRP A 63 10.46 18.07 14.91
N LEU A 64 9.67 17.22 15.59
CA LEU A 64 9.95 16.83 16.98
C LEU A 64 11.30 16.13 17.11
N LEU A 65 11.62 15.24 16.16
CA LEU A 65 12.91 14.56 16.11
C LEU A 65 14.04 15.59 16.07
N TYR A 66 13.94 16.60 15.21
CA TYR A 66 14.93 17.67 15.08
C TYR A 66 15.17 18.44 16.38
N LEU A 67 14.14 18.64 17.21
CA LEU A 67 14.29 19.31 18.51
C LEU A 67 15.01 18.44 19.53
N ILE A 68 14.75 17.13 19.54
CA ILE A 68 15.24 16.20 20.56
C ILE A 68 16.62 15.65 20.21
N LEU A 69 16.89 15.44 18.90
CA LEU A 69 18.16 14.95 18.36
C LEU A 69 19.40 15.64 18.93
N PRO A 70 19.53 16.98 18.92
CA PRO A 70 20.73 17.64 19.43
C PRO A 70 20.96 17.36 20.92
N GLY A 71 19.91 17.30 21.74
CA GLY A 71 20.03 16.97 23.17
C GLY A 71 20.52 15.53 23.40
N ILE A 72 19.93 14.57 22.68
CA ILE A 72 20.35 13.16 22.75
C ILE A 72 21.79 12.99 22.27
N LEU A 73 22.14 13.63 21.15
CA LEU A 73 23.49 13.53 20.60
C LEU A 73 24.51 14.18 21.52
N ASN A 74 24.21 15.37 22.06
CA ASN A 74 25.03 16.06 23.03
C ASN A 74 25.31 15.20 24.26
N PHE A 75 24.27 14.57 24.83
CA PHE A 75 24.44 13.68 25.98
C PHE A 75 25.23 12.40 25.65
N ASN A 76 24.89 11.69 24.56
CA ASN A 76 25.47 10.37 24.28
C ASN A 76 26.87 10.42 23.66
N PHE A 77 27.16 11.41 22.82
CA PHE A 77 28.39 11.45 22.04
C PHE A 77 29.36 12.55 22.48
N PHE A 78 28.85 13.71 22.91
CA PHE A 78 29.69 14.88 23.18
C PHE A 78 29.99 15.10 24.68
N ASN A 79 29.04 14.78 25.57
CA ASN A 79 29.15 14.96 27.02
C ASN A 79 29.12 13.64 27.80
N ALA A 80 29.23 12.51 27.09
CA ALA A 80 29.35 11.23 27.77
C ALA A 80 30.66 11.19 28.57
N VAL A 81 30.55 11.20 29.89
CA VAL A 81 31.68 10.99 30.80
C VAL A 81 32.04 9.51 30.73
N TRP A 82 33.00 9.16 29.88
CA TRP A 82 33.44 7.77 29.66
C TRP A 82 34.41 7.24 30.73
N SER A 83 34.94 8.11 31.58
CA SER A 83 35.85 7.74 32.66
C SER A 83 35.35 8.29 33.99
N GLY A 84 34.92 7.40 34.88
CA GLY A 84 34.83 7.71 36.30
C GLY A 84 36.23 7.86 36.86
N ASP A 85 36.82 9.05 36.67
CA ASP A 85 38.13 9.41 37.19
C ASP A 85 37.98 9.86 38.65
N ASN A 86 37.61 8.92 39.52
CA ASN A 86 38.02 8.92 40.92
C ASN A 86 37.54 7.63 41.62
N ARG A 87 38.44 6.69 41.80
CA ARG A 87 38.49 5.78 42.94
C ARG A 87 39.95 5.63 43.35
#